data_AF-A0A7N4V0W7-F1
#
_entry.id   AF-A0A7N4V0W7-F1
#
_cell.length_a   1.000
_cell.length_b   1.000
_cell.length_c   1.000
_cell.angle_alpha   90.00
_cell.angle_beta   90.00
_cell.angle_gamma   90.00
#
_symmetry.space_group_name_H-M   'P 1'
#
loop_
_entity.id
_entity.type
_entity.pdbx_description
1 polymer ?
#
loop_
_entity_poly.entity_id
_entity_poly.type
_entity_poly.pdbx_seq_one_letter_code
_entity_poly.pdbx_strand_id
1 'polypeptide(L)'
;MEPRIRHQEKAPREGRRHGAERALGDRLLALPSSRPREAGGPAPGRAPREAPPFWRRAEPRQGAKPRAEKDGRSRVGVPGQGRGRFESCWTSPSSPSPSCWSLLEPCCTSTRLLDKLQVSLGLLQLKKNGNLPDIVNSGSLHEFLVNLHERYGPVVSFWFGRRLVVSLGTIDALTQHINPNRTSHPFETMLKPLLMYQSGLNGDAVENHIRKKLYENGVNKSLQSNFAVMVKLSEELLRKWLSYPESQHVPLYQHMLGYAMKAVTQMALGSSFEDDQEVIRFQKNHNTVWSEIGKGFLDGSIDKSTTRKKQYEEALMEIESVFKKVIKERRGRNFSQHIFIDSLLQGNLNDKQILEDSMIFSLAGCVITANLCMWAVYFLTTSEDVQKKLHKELDQVLGKGPVTQEKIDQLRYCRQVLCETVRTAKLTPIAARLQDLEGKVDQHIIPRETLVLYALGVVLQDRCAWPSPYKFDPDRFDDESAMKNLSLLGFSGTQECPELRFAYMVATVLLSVLVRKLYLHPVEGQVIETKYELVTSSKEEAWVTVSKRN
;
A
#
# COMPACT_ATOMS: atom_id res chain seq x y z
N MET A 1 -0.41 -28.79 -82.81
CA MET A 1 -1.37 -29.11 -81.74
C MET A 1 -0.73 -30.16 -80.86
N GLU A 2 -0.07 -29.76 -79.78
CA GLU A 2 0.59 -30.65 -78.82
C GLU A 2 -0.23 -30.74 -77.52
N PRO A 3 -0.29 -31.91 -76.85
CA PRO A 3 -1.17 -32.12 -75.70
C PRO A 3 -0.50 -31.85 -74.34
N ARG A 4 -1.36 -31.43 -73.40
CA ARG A 4 -1.08 -31.05 -72.01
C ARG A 4 -0.59 -32.21 -71.13
N ILE A 5 0.40 -31.93 -70.29
CA ILE A 5 0.78 -32.74 -69.11
C ILE A 5 0.31 -32.00 -67.84
N ARG A 6 -0.50 -32.67 -67.00
CA ARG A 6 -0.86 -32.26 -65.64
C ARG A 6 0.06 -33.01 -64.66
N HIS A 7 0.74 -32.29 -63.77
CA HIS A 7 1.42 -32.87 -62.61
C HIS A 7 0.45 -32.94 -61.41
N GLN A 8 0.38 -34.14 -60.81
CA GLN A 8 -0.20 -34.42 -59.50
C GLN A 8 0.81 -34.06 -58.41
N GLU A 9 0.36 -33.37 -57.36
CA GLU A 9 1.14 -33.14 -56.14
C GLU A 9 0.46 -33.84 -54.95
N LYS A 10 1.28 -34.57 -54.18
CA LYS A 10 0.91 -35.48 -53.09
C LYS A 10 0.67 -34.71 -51.78
N ALA A 11 -0.36 -35.10 -51.05
CA ALA A 11 -0.59 -34.72 -49.65
C ALA A 11 0.32 -35.50 -48.67
N PRO A 12 0.63 -34.93 -47.48
CA PRO A 12 0.96 -35.73 -46.31
C PRO A 12 0.09 -35.42 -45.06
N ARG A 13 -0.61 -36.49 -44.64
CA ARG A 13 -0.90 -36.99 -43.27
C ARG A 13 -0.88 -36.03 -42.07
N GLU A 14 -2.07 -35.84 -41.48
CA GLU A 14 -2.28 -35.36 -40.10
C GLU A 14 -1.80 -36.37 -39.05
N GLY A 15 -1.04 -35.88 -38.07
CA GLY A 15 -0.58 -36.63 -36.90
C GLY A 15 -0.99 -35.94 -35.60
N ARG A 16 -1.71 -36.69 -34.76
CA ARG A 16 -2.16 -36.36 -33.39
C ARG A 16 -1.08 -35.69 -32.53
N ARG A 17 -1.34 -34.48 -32.01
CA ARG A 17 -0.81 -33.96 -30.73
C ARG A 17 -1.76 -32.93 -30.10
N HIS A 18 -2.87 -33.41 -29.52
CA HIS A 18 -3.65 -32.64 -28.56
C HIS A 18 -3.80 -33.51 -27.30
N GLY A 19 -2.98 -33.22 -26.29
CA GLY A 19 -2.96 -33.99 -25.05
C GLY A 19 -1.98 -33.54 -23.96
N ALA A 20 -1.11 -32.56 -24.21
CA ALA A 20 -0.06 -32.18 -23.24
C ALA A 20 -0.22 -30.79 -22.59
N GLU A 21 -1.14 -29.92 -23.04
CA GLU A 21 -1.28 -28.55 -22.52
C GLU A 21 -2.25 -28.41 -21.33
N ARG A 22 -2.93 -29.49 -20.91
CA ARG A 22 -3.89 -29.45 -19.78
C ARG A 22 -3.29 -29.69 -18.40
N ALA A 23 -2.00 -29.99 -18.27
CA ALA A 23 -1.42 -30.50 -17.02
C ALA A 23 -0.43 -29.56 -16.30
N LEU A 24 -0.19 -28.34 -16.79
CA LEU A 24 0.82 -27.42 -16.19
C LEU A 24 0.27 -26.23 -15.40
N GLY A 25 -1.04 -25.95 -15.49
CA GLY A 25 -1.70 -24.88 -14.70
C GLY A 25 -1.88 -25.20 -13.20
N ASP A 26 -1.71 -26.47 -12.80
CA ASP A 26 -2.00 -26.95 -11.44
C ASP A 26 -0.82 -26.80 -10.45
N ARG A 27 0.38 -26.44 -10.92
CA ARG A 27 1.59 -26.47 -10.08
C ARG A 27 1.83 -25.24 -9.19
N LEU A 28 1.00 -24.19 -9.30
CA LEU A 28 1.10 -23.02 -8.42
C LEU A 28 0.45 -23.21 -7.03
N LEU A 29 -0.09 -24.40 -6.72
CA LEU A 29 -0.91 -24.63 -5.52
C LEU A 29 -0.72 -25.96 -4.78
N ALA A 30 0.14 -26.86 -5.24
CA ALA A 30 0.35 -28.13 -4.56
C ALA A 30 1.65 -28.13 -3.76
N LEU A 31 1.58 -27.70 -2.50
CA LEU A 31 2.49 -28.12 -1.43
C LEU A 31 1.67 -28.92 -0.40
N PRO A 32 2.26 -29.91 0.31
CA PRO A 32 1.49 -30.97 0.96
C PRO A 32 0.64 -30.42 2.11
N SER A 33 -0.65 -30.74 2.08
CA SER A 33 -1.60 -30.52 3.17
C SER A 33 -1.14 -31.26 4.44
N SER A 34 -0.81 -30.55 5.51
CA SER A 34 -0.83 -31.12 6.86
C SER A 34 -2.30 -31.28 7.29
N ARG A 35 -2.78 -32.52 7.33
CA ARG A 35 -4.11 -32.86 7.88
C ARG A 35 -4.23 -32.36 9.33
N PRO A 36 -5.37 -31.79 9.75
CA PRO A 36 -5.64 -31.60 11.16
C PRO A 36 -5.83 -32.97 11.82
N ARG A 37 -5.12 -33.23 12.92
CA ARG A 37 -5.37 -34.41 13.78
C ARG A 37 -6.70 -34.21 14.51
N GLU A 38 -7.50 -35.26 14.49
CA GLU A 38 -8.79 -35.38 15.18
C GLU A 38 -8.68 -35.12 16.70
N ALA A 39 -9.75 -34.55 17.22
CA ALA A 39 -9.93 -34.13 18.60
C ALA A 39 -9.94 -35.32 19.59
N GLY A 40 -9.15 -35.20 20.66
CA GLY A 40 -9.38 -35.93 21.92
C GLY A 40 -10.16 -35.04 22.88
N GLY A 41 -11.29 -35.54 23.40
CA GLY A 41 -12.19 -34.81 24.30
C GLY A 41 -11.60 -34.45 25.69
N PRO A 42 -12.28 -33.57 26.46
CA PRO A 42 -11.68 -32.84 27.56
C PRO A 42 -11.82 -33.56 28.91
N ALA A 43 -10.89 -33.27 29.83
CA ALA A 43 -11.04 -33.47 31.27
C ALA A 43 -10.86 -32.11 32.00
N PRO A 44 -11.50 -31.92 33.18
CA PRO A 44 -12.12 -30.65 33.55
C PRO A 44 -11.23 -29.74 34.41
N GLY A 45 -11.53 -28.44 34.36
CA GLY A 45 -11.33 -27.54 35.50
C GLY A 45 -10.41 -26.35 35.28
N ARG A 46 -10.99 -25.21 34.89
CA ARG A 46 -10.92 -23.93 35.62
C ARG A 46 -11.75 -22.89 34.85
N ALA A 47 -12.73 -22.31 35.53
CA ALA A 47 -13.62 -21.29 34.98
C ALA A 47 -12.83 -20.07 34.49
N PRO A 48 -13.12 -19.51 33.30
CA PRO A 48 -12.63 -18.21 32.90
C PRO A 48 -13.40 -17.11 33.65
N ARG A 49 -12.64 -16.16 34.19
CA ARG A 49 -13.18 -14.92 34.78
C ARG A 49 -13.92 -14.13 33.72
N GLU A 50 -15.14 -13.73 34.06
CA GLU A 50 -16.03 -12.91 33.24
C GLU A 50 -15.37 -11.58 32.83
N ALA A 51 -15.45 -11.26 31.53
CA ALA A 51 -15.14 -9.94 31.02
C ALA A 51 -16.35 -9.01 31.24
N PRO A 52 -16.17 -7.77 31.73
CA PRO A 52 -17.29 -6.91 32.10
C PRO A 52 -18.01 -6.32 30.87
N PRO A 53 -19.35 -6.14 30.93
CA PRO A 53 -20.15 -5.62 29.84
C PRO A 53 -20.12 -4.08 29.84
N PHE A 54 -19.64 -3.46 28.76
CA PHE A 54 -19.68 -2.00 28.60
C PHE A 54 -20.54 -1.59 27.39
N TRP A 55 -21.87 -1.65 27.58
CA TRP A 55 -22.86 -0.96 26.77
C TRP A 55 -23.93 -0.34 27.67
N ARG A 56 -23.84 0.96 27.96
CA ARG A 56 -25.01 1.80 28.24
C ARG A 56 -24.82 3.19 27.64
N ARG A 57 -25.87 3.66 26.97
CA ARG A 57 -26.06 5.01 26.43
C ARG A 57 -25.76 6.06 27.50
N ALA A 58 -25.03 7.10 27.12
CA ALA A 58 -25.03 8.37 27.82
C ALA A 58 -25.36 9.48 26.81
N GLU A 59 -26.49 10.16 27.04
CA GLU A 59 -26.90 11.38 26.35
C GLU A 59 -26.06 12.59 26.82
N PRO A 60 -25.91 13.64 26.00
CA PRO A 60 -24.96 14.73 26.25
C PRO A 60 -25.51 15.76 27.25
N ARG A 61 -24.66 16.18 28.20
CA ARG A 61 -24.91 17.38 29.02
C ARG A 61 -24.27 18.61 28.39
N GLN A 62 -25.11 19.64 28.21
CA GLN A 62 -24.77 20.97 27.75
C GLN A 62 -24.04 21.80 28.82
N GLY A 63 -23.21 22.74 28.36
CA GLY A 63 -23.08 24.07 28.96
C GLY A 63 -21.76 24.37 29.69
N ALA A 64 -20.92 25.22 29.10
CA ALA A 64 -20.54 26.54 29.64
C ALA A 64 -19.42 27.20 28.80
N LYS A 65 -19.70 28.42 28.30
CA LYS A 65 -18.69 29.42 27.89
C LYS A 65 -18.16 30.15 29.13
N PRO A 66 -16.94 30.70 29.09
CA PRO A 66 -16.78 32.17 29.07
C PRO A 66 -15.69 32.63 28.09
N ARG A 67 -15.99 33.61 27.22
CA ARG A 67 -15.74 35.07 27.31
C ARG A 67 -14.33 35.50 26.88
N ALA A 68 -14.37 36.45 25.95
CA ALA A 68 -13.27 37.14 25.30
C ALA A 68 -12.52 38.09 26.24
N GLU A 69 -11.25 38.32 25.92
CA GLU A 69 -10.53 39.52 26.31
C GLU A 69 -9.72 40.06 25.13
N LYS A 70 -9.71 41.39 25.03
CA LYS A 70 -9.29 42.23 23.90
C LYS A 70 -7.84 42.71 24.06
N ASP A 71 -7.24 42.97 22.90
CA ASP A 71 -6.32 44.06 22.55
C ASP A 71 -5.01 44.28 23.33
N GLY A 72 -3.91 44.29 22.56
CA GLY A 72 -2.62 44.82 22.98
C GLY A 72 -1.63 44.91 21.81
N ARG A 73 -1.76 45.96 20.98
CA ARG A 73 -0.74 46.39 20.00
C ARG A 73 0.50 46.92 20.72
N SER A 74 1.70 46.48 20.30
CA SER A 74 2.95 47.24 20.44
C SER A 74 3.94 46.92 19.32
N ARG A 75 4.69 47.96 18.93
CA ARG A 75 5.47 48.15 17.70
C ARG A 75 6.91 47.59 17.75
N VAL A 76 7.39 47.21 16.56
CA VAL A 76 8.68 47.51 15.90
C VAL A 76 10.00 47.31 16.67
N GLY A 77 10.88 46.48 16.08
CA GLY A 77 12.33 46.53 16.26
C GLY A 77 13.06 45.67 15.21
N VAL A 78 13.81 46.33 14.31
CA VAL A 78 14.79 45.77 13.34
C VAL A 78 16.18 46.06 13.92
N PRO A 79 17.16 45.12 13.93
CA PRO A 79 18.23 45.04 12.92
C PRO A 79 18.73 43.60 12.69
N GLY A 80 19.56 43.22 11.70
CA GLY A 80 20.37 43.90 10.71
C GLY A 80 21.11 42.82 9.88
N GLN A 81 21.59 43.21 8.70
CA GLN A 81 22.30 42.38 7.72
C GLN A 81 23.67 41.89 8.20
N GLY A 82 24.04 40.66 7.81
CA GLY A 82 25.43 40.16 7.82
C GLY A 82 25.68 39.20 6.65
N ARG A 83 26.56 39.60 5.73
CA ARG A 83 27.05 38.82 4.57
C ARG A 83 28.24 37.93 4.97
N GLY A 84 28.39 36.77 4.32
CA GLY A 84 29.64 36.00 4.22
C GLY A 84 29.38 34.66 3.51
N ARG A 85 29.55 34.58 2.19
CA ARG A 85 30.76 34.26 1.39
C ARG A 85 31.01 32.74 1.30
N PHE A 86 30.78 32.21 0.10
CA PHE A 86 31.07 30.87 -0.41
C PHE A 86 32.57 30.60 -0.49
N GLU A 87 33.00 29.36 -0.23
CA GLU A 87 34.18 28.78 -0.89
C GLU A 87 34.07 27.25 -0.93
N SER A 88 34.47 26.71 -2.08
CA SER A 88 34.36 25.33 -2.56
C SER A 88 35.68 24.58 -2.42
N CYS A 89 35.67 23.27 -2.18
CA CYS A 89 36.76 22.39 -2.62
C CYS A 89 36.27 20.94 -2.80
N TRP A 90 36.52 20.41 -4.01
CA TRP A 90 36.35 19.01 -4.39
C TRP A 90 37.74 18.34 -4.43
N THR A 91 37.88 17.18 -3.78
CA THR A 91 38.80 16.10 -4.20
C THR A 91 38.35 14.76 -3.59
N SER A 92 38.27 13.72 -4.43
CA SER A 92 38.03 12.29 -4.10
C SER A 92 39.33 11.48 -4.32
N PRO A 93 39.41 10.13 -4.24
CA PRO A 93 38.60 9.10 -3.56
C PRO A 93 39.44 8.04 -2.77
N SER A 94 38.86 7.28 -1.82
CA SER A 94 39.26 5.88 -1.56
C SER A 94 38.27 5.09 -0.66
N SER A 95 37.81 3.94 -1.21
CA SER A 95 37.28 2.70 -0.60
C SER A 95 36.23 2.74 0.54
N PRO A 96 35.02 2.13 0.36
CA PRO A 96 34.01 2.03 1.42
C PRO A 96 33.91 0.64 2.10
N SER A 97 33.85 0.63 3.43
CA SER A 97 32.87 -0.04 4.33
C SER A 97 33.52 -0.47 5.68
N PRO A 98 32.78 -0.70 6.79
CA PRO A 98 31.32 -0.57 7.00
C PRO A 98 30.90 0.17 8.31
N SER A 99 29.92 1.07 8.22
CA SER A 99 28.72 1.07 9.09
C SER A 99 27.73 2.14 8.59
N CYS A 100 26.55 1.73 8.13
CA CYS A 100 25.53 2.64 7.57
C CYS A 100 24.76 3.46 8.63
N TRP A 101 25.27 3.57 9.86
CA TRP A 101 24.64 4.34 10.93
C TRP A 101 25.56 5.40 11.56
N SER A 102 26.77 5.62 11.04
CA SER A 102 27.74 6.56 11.63
C SER A 102 28.01 7.83 10.81
N LEU A 103 27.21 8.16 9.79
CA LEU A 103 27.41 9.38 8.97
C LEU A 103 26.37 10.48 9.18
N LEU A 104 25.75 10.54 10.37
CA LEU A 104 25.10 11.74 10.89
C LEU A 104 25.28 11.76 12.41
N GLU A 105 26.41 12.27 12.89
CA GLU A 105 26.48 12.76 14.27
C GLU A 105 25.55 13.97 14.41
N PRO A 106 24.58 13.99 15.34
CA PRO A 106 23.93 15.22 15.74
C PRO A 106 24.87 15.97 16.68
N CYS A 107 25.55 16.99 16.15
CA CYS A 107 26.28 17.96 16.94
C CYS A 107 25.29 18.71 17.85
N CYS A 108 25.23 18.37 19.15
CA CYS A 108 24.63 19.17 20.25
C CYS A 108 23.24 19.85 20.05
N THR A 109 22.39 19.42 19.10
CA THR A 109 21.14 20.12 18.73
C THR A 109 19.86 19.59 19.38
N SER A 110 19.90 18.43 20.07
CA SER A 110 18.70 17.78 20.61
C SER A 110 17.93 18.65 21.63
N THR A 111 18.62 19.35 22.52
CA THR A 111 18.00 20.25 23.52
C THR A 111 17.39 21.50 22.88
N ARG A 112 18.00 22.06 21.82
CA ARG A 112 17.48 23.26 21.13
C ARG A 112 16.25 23.01 20.27
N LEU A 113 16.08 21.79 19.76
CA LEU A 113 14.89 21.39 19.00
C LEU A 113 13.66 21.27 19.91
N LEU A 114 13.85 20.79 21.14
CA LEU A 114 12.79 20.65 22.14
C LEU A 114 12.26 22.00 22.62
N ASP A 115 13.12 23.00 22.81
CA ASP A 115 12.70 24.36 23.21
C ASP A 115 11.82 25.06 22.15
N LYS A 116 11.92 24.64 20.87
CA LYS A 116 11.08 25.17 19.78
C LYS A 116 9.74 24.44 19.64
N LEU A 117 9.66 23.19 20.07
CA LEU A 117 8.46 22.36 19.97
C LEU A 117 7.55 22.64 21.17
N GLN A 118 6.61 23.57 21.03
CA GLN A 118 5.53 23.76 22.01
C GLN A 118 4.49 22.61 22.00
N VAL A 119 4.85 21.41 21.53
CA VAL A 119 3.96 20.23 21.41
C VAL A 119 3.63 19.67 22.80
N SER A 120 2.35 19.32 23.03
CA SER A 120 1.89 18.61 24.23
C SER A 120 2.76 17.37 24.48
N LEU A 121 3.44 17.37 25.64
CA LEU A 121 4.55 16.48 25.96
C LEU A 121 4.13 15.00 26.07
N GLY A 122 4.37 14.22 25.01
CA GLY A 122 4.39 12.76 25.04
C GLY A 122 5.80 12.24 25.31
N LEU A 123 6.01 11.59 26.45
CA LEU A 123 7.17 10.72 26.78
C LEU A 123 8.56 11.19 26.29
N LEU A 124 8.99 12.40 26.69
CA LEU A 124 10.26 13.01 26.27
C LEU A 124 11.53 12.54 27.01
N GLN A 125 11.50 11.40 27.73
CA GLN A 125 12.76 10.85 28.25
C GLN A 125 13.53 10.18 27.10
N LEU A 126 14.63 10.81 26.68
CA LEU A 126 15.55 10.27 25.67
C LEU A 126 16.23 9.00 26.21
N LYS A 127 15.54 7.86 26.11
CA LYS A 127 16.14 6.54 26.33
C LYS A 127 17.02 6.20 25.13
N LYS A 128 18.05 5.35 25.34
CA LYS A 128 18.98 4.89 24.28
C LYS A 128 18.29 4.43 22.98
N ASN A 129 17.05 3.91 23.10
CA ASN A 129 16.24 3.39 21.99
C ASN A 129 14.93 4.18 21.76
N GLY A 130 14.76 5.36 22.36
CA GLY A 130 13.51 6.13 22.29
C GLY A 130 12.29 5.32 22.77
N ASN A 131 11.19 5.42 22.02
CA ASN A 131 9.93 4.70 22.24
C ASN A 131 9.81 3.39 21.44
N LEU A 132 10.89 2.89 20.82
CA LEU A 132 10.85 1.60 20.11
C LEU A 132 10.34 0.43 20.98
N PRO A 133 10.73 0.31 22.28
CA PRO A 133 10.15 -0.72 23.14
C PRO A 133 8.63 -0.56 23.34
N ASP A 134 8.14 0.67 23.43
CA ASP A 134 6.71 0.96 23.60
C ASP A 134 5.91 0.59 22.34
N ILE A 135 6.49 0.82 21.16
CA ILE A 135 5.93 0.41 19.86
C ILE A 135 5.84 -1.12 19.78
N VAL A 136 6.93 -1.83 20.10
CA VAL A 136 6.94 -3.31 20.10
C VAL A 136 5.93 -3.88 21.09
N ASN A 137 5.85 -3.31 22.30
CA ASN A 137 4.88 -3.74 23.32
C ASN A 137 3.42 -3.47 22.92
N SER A 138 3.17 -2.47 22.07
CA SER A 138 1.83 -2.17 21.55
C SER A 138 1.40 -3.12 20.41
N GLY A 139 2.32 -3.93 19.87
CA GLY A 139 2.06 -4.83 18.74
C GLY A 139 2.48 -4.27 17.38
N SER A 140 2.22 -2.98 17.12
CA SER A 140 2.78 -2.25 15.98
C SER A 140 2.83 -0.73 16.22
N LEU A 141 3.43 -0.01 15.25
CA LEU A 141 3.41 1.46 15.24
C LEU A 141 1.99 2.02 15.15
N HIS A 142 1.06 1.34 14.48
CA HIS A 142 -0.34 1.79 14.40
C HIS A 142 -1.02 1.74 15.77
N GLU A 143 -0.99 0.61 16.48
CA GLU A 143 -1.59 0.51 17.82
C GLU A 143 -0.93 1.47 18.81
N PHE A 144 0.39 1.66 18.72
CA PHE A 144 1.09 2.67 19.51
C PHE A 144 0.53 4.08 19.26
N LEU A 145 0.33 4.46 17.99
CA LEU A 145 -0.24 5.76 17.64
C LEU A 145 -1.70 5.91 18.06
N VAL A 146 -2.51 4.86 18.00
CA VAL A 146 -3.89 4.87 18.53
C VAL A 146 -3.88 5.23 20.02
N ASN A 147 -3.09 4.50 20.81
CA ASN A 147 -2.97 4.75 22.25
C ASN A 147 -2.41 6.15 22.55
N LEU A 148 -1.46 6.62 21.74
CA LEU A 148 -0.82 7.92 21.94
C LEU A 148 -1.79 9.07 21.65
N HIS A 149 -2.53 9.00 20.54
CA HIS A 149 -3.50 10.03 20.17
C HIS A 149 -4.74 10.04 21.07
N GLU A 150 -5.19 8.87 21.55
CA GLU A 150 -6.26 8.80 22.54
C GLU A 150 -5.88 9.52 23.84
N ARG A 151 -4.62 9.41 24.26
CA ARG A 151 -4.15 9.96 25.54
C ARG A 151 -3.73 11.42 25.48
N TYR A 152 -3.11 11.86 24.38
CA TYR A 152 -2.45 13.18 24.30
C TYR A 152 -3.04 14.12 23.24
N GLY A 153 -4.02 13.65 22.46
CA GLY A 153 -4.77 14.49 21.52
C GLY A 153 -4.25 14.47 20.08
N PRO A 154 -4.62 15.49 19.26
CA PRO A 154 -4.48 15.44 17.80
C PRO A 154 -3.04 15.61 17.29
N VAL A 155 -2.16 16.24 18.07
CA VAL A 155 -0.75 16.48 17.73
C VAL A 155 0.11 15.97 18.88
N VAL A 156 0.96 14.99 18.59
CA VAL A 156 1.80 14.31 19.58
C VAL A 156 3.23 14.20 19.06
N SER A 157 4.20 14.06 19.96
CA SER A 157 5.58 13.76 19.59
C SER A 157 6.09 12.56 20.37
N PHE A 158 7.05 11.84 19.75
CA PHE A 158 7.72 10.69 20.36
C PHE A 158 9.08 10.46 19.69
N TRP A 159 9.93 9.64 20.32
CA TRP A 159 11.24 9.29 19.80
C TRP A 159 11.20 7.96 19.05
N PHE A 160 11.46 7.98 17.74
CA PHE A 160 11.68 6.78 16.95
C PHE A 160 13.19 6.51 16.85
N GLY A 161 13.70 5.64 17.72
CA GLY A 161 15.13 5.49 17.96
C GLY A 161 15.72 6.81 18.48
N ARG A 162 16.63 7.43 17.71
CA ARG A 162 17.23 8.74 18.02
C ARG A 162 16.55 9.91 17.32
N ARG A 163 15.55 9.64 16.47
CA ARG A 163 14.89 10.66 15.67
C ARG A 163 13.62 11.12 16.36
N LEU A 164 13.48 12.43 16.49
CA LEU A 164 12.24 13.03 16.97
C LEU A 164 11.18 12.97 15.85
N VAL A 165 10.00 12.49 16.21
CA VAL A 165 8.86 12.32 15.32
C VAL A 165 7.68 13.10 15.86
N VAL A 166 6.99 13.84 14.99
CA VAL A 166 5.69 14.44 15.28
C VAL A 166 4.63 13.60 14.59
N SER A 167 3.55 13.23 15.28
CA SER A 167 2.42 12.54 14.69
C SER A 167 1.15 13.38 14.75
N LEU A 168 0.39 13.34 13.65
CA LEU A 168 -0.85 14.07 13.46
C LEU A 168 -2.00 13.06 13.31
N GLY A 169 -3.04 13.21 14.14
CA GLY A 169 -4.11 12.22 14.32
C GLY A 169 -5.52 12.68 13.95
N THR A 170 -5.68 13.87 13.37
CA THR A 170 -6.97 14.39 12.90
C THR A 170 -6.87 14.98 11.50
N ILE A 171 -7.99 15.02 10.77
CA ILE A 171 -8.07 15.63 9.42
C ILE A 171 -7.62 17.09 9.45
N ASP A 172 -8.00 17.85 10.48
CA ASP A 172 -7.64 19.25 10.62
C ASP A 172 -6.13 19.45 10.79
N ALA A 173 -5.49 18.66 11.66
CA ALA A 173 -4.04 18.74 11.88
C ALA A 173 -3.27 18.36 10.61
N LEU A 174 -3.72 17.30 9.91
CA LEU A 174 -3.15 16.90 8.62
C LEU A 174 -3.31 18.02 7.58
N THR A 175 -4.50 18.61 7.47
CA THR A 175 -4.80 19.66 6.47
C THR A 175 -3.95 20.91 6.70
N GLN A 176 -3.75 21.31 7.96
CA GLN A 176 -2.86 22.42 8.30
C GLN A 176 -1.40 22.13 7.91
N HIS A 177 -0.94 20.88 8.07
CA HIS A 177 0.40 20.47 7.67
C HIS A 177 0.57 20.28 6.15
N ILE A 178 -0.47 19.85 5.44
CA ILE A 178 -0.45 19.62 3.99
C ILE A 178 -0.25 20.94 3.20
N ASN A 179 -0.64 22.07 3.79
CA ASN A 179 -0.72 23.35 3.09
C ASN A 179 0.61 24.12 2.86
N PRO A 180 1.73 23.92 3.60
CA PRO A 180 2.98 24.67 3.35
C PRO A 180 4.04 23.97 2.48
N ASN A 181 4.15 22.63 2.47
CA ASN A 181 5.37 21.94 1.97
C ASN A 181 5.06 20.80 0.97
N ARG A 182 4.70 21.14 -0.28
CA ARG A 182 4.36 20.18 -1.36
C ARG A 182 5.57 19.51 -2.02
N THR A 183 6.50 18.95 -1.26
CA THR A 183 7.83 18.64 -1.81
C THR A 183 8.21 17.16 -1.81
N SER A 184 7.56 16.28 -1.00
CA SER A 184 7.90 14.85 -0.98
C SER A 184 6.68 13.91 -0.97
N HIS A 185 6.78 12.80 -1.73
CA HIS A 185 5.78 11.73 -1.75
C HIS A 185 5.93 10.85 -0.48
N PRO A 186 4.84 10.48 0.23
CA PRO A 186 4.91 9.73 1.48
C PRO A 186 5.70 8.44 1.38
N PHE A 187 5.42 7.71 0.30
CA PHE A 187 6.02 6.41 0.03
C PHE A 187 7.51 6.56 -0.33
N GLU A 188 7.94 7.68 -0.93
CA GLU A 188 9.36 7.93 -1.20
C GLU A 188 10.14 8.19 0.09
N THR A 189 9.58 8.96 1.03
CA THR A 189 10.23 9.26 2.31
C THR A 189 10.38 8.02 3.19
N MET A 190 9.50 7.03 3.03
CA MET A 190 9.48 5.82 3.85
C MET A 190 10.19 4.63 3.20
N LEU A 191 9.90 4.29 1.93
CA LEU A 191 10.41 3.08 1.30
C LEU A 191 11.81 3.22 0.72
N LYS A 192 12.21 4.38 0.17
CA LYS A 192 13.55 4.53 -0.43
C LYS A 192 14.66 4.20 0.58
N PRO A 193 14.65 4.74 1.82
CA PRO A 193 15.65 4.38 2.81
C PRO A 193 15.65 2.88 3.16
N LEU A 194 14.47 2.25 3.21
CA LEU A 194 14.33 0.82 3.53
C LEU A 194 14.90 -0.05 2.39
N LEU A 195 14.75 0.38 1.14
CA LEU A 195 15.35 -0.25 -0.04
C LEU A 195 16.83 0.13 -0.26
N MET A 196 17.48 0.78 0.71
CA MET A 196 18.87 1.26 0.62
C MET A 196 19.11 2.31 -0.48
N TYR A 197 18.05 2.97 -0.94
CA TYR A 197 18.11 4.07 -1.89
C TYR A 197 18.21 5.42 -1.16
N GLN A 198 18.99 6.34 -1.74
CA GLN A 198 19.07 7.69 -1.20
C GLN A 198 17.75 8.41 -1.51
N SER A 199 17.13 9.00 -0.48
CA SER A 199 16.02 9.94 -0.70
C SER A 199 16.56 11.12 -1.51
N GLY A 200 15.97 11.37 -2.68
CA GLY A 200 16.37 12.45 -3.61
C GLY A 200 16.04 13.86 -3.10
N LEU A 201 16.40 14.17 -1.85
CA LEU A 201 16.18 15.45 -1.17
C LEU A 201 16.97 16.61 -1.80
N ASN A 202 17.77 16.34 -2.85
CA ASN A 202 18.56 17.34 -3.55
C ASN A 202 17.93 17.80 -4.88
N GLY A 203 16.77 17.26 -5.28
CA GLY A 203 16.04 17.72 -6.47
C GLY A 203 15.29 19.01 -6.21
N ASP A 204 15.31 19.94 -7.16
CA ASP A 204 14.48 21.15 -7.14
C ASP A 204 12.99 20.76 -7.03
N ALA A 205 12.17 21.57 -6.34
CA ALA A 205 10.74 21.30 -6.16
C ALA A 205 10.01 21.13 -7.51
N VAL A 206 10.50 21.82 -8.55
CA VAL A 206 10.02 21.69 -9.93
C VAL A 206 10.33 20.31 -10.51
N GLU A 207 11.56 19.81 -10.32
CA GLU A 207 11.99 18.49 -10.80
C GLU A 207 11.18 17.37 -10.13
N ASN A 208 10.96 17.47 -8.82
CA ASN A 208 10.14 16.51 -8.07
C ASN A 208 8.69 16.48 -8.57
N HIS A 209 8.11 17.65 -8.90
CA HIS A 209 6.76 17.73 -9.46
C HIS A 209 6.68 17.13 -10.88
N ILE A 210 7.70 17.35 -11.71
CA ILE A 210 7.78 16.75 -13.06
C ILE A 210 7.91 15.23 -12.94
N ARG A 211 8.79 14.72 -12.07
CA ARG A 211 8.97 13.29 -11.84
C ARG A 211 7.69 12.63 -11.31
N LYS A 212 6.99 13.27 -10.37
CA LYS A 212 5.69 12.80 -9.86
C LYS A 212 4.66 12.69 -10.99
N LYS A 213 4.54 13.71 -11.85
CA LYS A 213 3.64 13.66 -13.01
C LYS A 213 4.01 12.56 -13.99
N LEU A 214 5.31 12.36 -14.25
CA LEU A 214 5.80 11.29 -15.11
C LEU A 214 5.41 9.92 -14.56
N TYR A 215 5.58 9.72 -13.25
CA TYR A 215 5.19 8.51 -12.54
C TYR A 215 3.68 8.24 -12.65
N GLU A 216 2.85 9.24 -12.31
CA GLU A 216 1.39 9.14 -12.41
C GLU A 216 0.91 8.85 -13.84
N ASN A 217 1.48 9.54 -14.82
CA ASN A 217 1.20 9.28 -16.23
C ASN A 217 1.65 7.88 -16.65
N GLY A 218 2.75 7.39 -16.09
CA GLY A 218 3.25 6.04 -16.32
C GLY A 218 2.29 4.97 -15.85
N VAL A 219 1.74 5.13 -14.64
CA VAL A 219 0.70 4.24 -14.12
C VAL A 219 -0.55 4.30 -15.00
N ASN A 220 -1.04 5.49 -15.33
CA ASN A 220 -2.25 5.66 -16.14
C ASN A 220 -2.13 5.03 -17.53
N LYS A 221 -1.03 5.30 -18.24
CA LYS A 221 -0.78 4.71 -19.57
C LYS A 221 -0.66 3.20 -19.52
N SER A 222 0.01 2.67 -18.49
CA SER A 222 0.12 1.23 -18.29
C SER A 222 -1.26 0.58 -18.07
N LEU A 223 -2.10 1.15 -17.20
CA LEU A 223 -3.47 0.64 -16.98
C LEU A 223 -4.31 0.62 -18.27
N GLN A 224 -4.27 1.71 -19.05
CA GLN A 224 -5.00 1.83 -20.31
C GLN A 224 -4.52 0.80 -21.34
N SER A 225 -3.21 0.71 -21.55
CA SER A 225 -2.64 -0.22 -22.53
C SER A 225 -2.82 -1.69 -22.16
N ASN A 226 -3.02 -1.99 -20.87
CA ASN A 226 -3.05 -3.36 -20.34
C ASN A 226 -4.42 -3.78 -19.80
N PHE A 227 -5.49 -3.06 -20.14
CA PHE A 227 -6.82 -3.37 -19.64
C PHE A 227 -7.27 -4.81 -19.94
N ALA A 228 -7.03 -5.28 -21.16
CA ALA A 228 -7.34 -6.65 -21.56
C ALA A 228 -6.58 -7.71 -20.74
N VAL A 229 -5.35 -7.41 -20.31
CA VAL A 229 -4.56 -8.29 -19.44
C VAL A 229 -5.23 -8.42 -18.07
N MET A 230 -5.70 -7.32 -17.49
CA MET A 230 -6.42 -7.34 -16.21
C MET A 230 -7.68 -8.20 -16.27
N VAL A 231 -8.46 -8.08 -17.36
CA VAL A 231 -9.65 -8.91 -17.58
C VAL A 231 -9.25 -10.38 -17.70
N LYS A 232 -8.26 -10.72 -18.55
CA LYS A 232 -7.75 -12.08 -18.73
C LYS A 232 -7.33 -12.72 -17.40
N LEU A 233 -6.51 -12.02 -16.60
CA LEU A 233 -6.05 -12.53 -15.30
C LEU A 233 -7.20 -12.75 -14.31
N SER A 234 -8.22 -11.88 -14.35
CA SER A 234 -9.41 -12.00 -13.49
C SER A 234 -10.27 -13.20 -13.89
N GLU A 235 -10.41 -13.46 -15.20
CA GLU A 235 -11.11 -14.63 -15.74
C GLU A 235 -10.36 -15.94 -15.49
N GLU A 236 -9.03 -15.94 -15.51
CA GLU A 236 -8.21 -17.08 -15.09
C GLU A 236 -8.46 -17.42 -13.62
N LEU A 237 -8.47 -16.42 -12.74
CA LEU A 237 -8.76 -16.63 -11.32
C LEU A 237 -10.19 -17.14 -11.09
N LEU A 238 -11.17 -16.57 -11.80
CA LEU A 238 -12.55 -17.03 -11.77
C LEU A 238 -12.67 -18.51 -12.19
N ARG A 239 -12.06 -18.89 -13.32
CA ARG A 239 -12.07 -20.28 -13.81
C ARG A 239 -11.46 -21.23 -12.80
N LYS A 240 -10.37 -20.81 -12.17
CA LYS A 240 -9.71 -21.56 -11.10
C LYS A 240 -10.64 -21.77 -9.91
N TRP A 241 -11.30 -20.73 -9.42
CA TRP A 241 -12.23 -20.84 -8.29
C TRP A 241 -13.44 -21.72 -8.63
N LEU A 242 -13.97 -21.63 -9.85
CA LEU A 242 -15.06 -22.49 -10.35
C LEU A 242 -14.66 -23.95 -10.55
N SER A 243 -13.35 -24.26 -10.63
CA SER A 243 -12.87 -25.64 -10.75
C SER A 243 -12.87 -26.40 -9.44
N TYR A 244 -12.97 -25.69 -8.31
CA TYR A 244 -13.04 -26.32 -7.00
C TYR A 244 -14.45 -26.83 -6.67
N PRO A 245 -14.57 -27.92 -5.89
CA PRO A 245 -15.84 -28.32 -5.31
C PRO A 245 -16.48 -27.20 -4.50
N GLU A 246 -17.80 -27.05 -4.55
CA GLU A 246 -18.52 -25.98 -3.83
C GLU A 246 -18.32 -26.01 -2.31
N SER A 247 -18.00 -27.19 -1.76
CA SER A 247 -17.69 -27.36 -0.33
C SER A 247 -16.28 -26.92 0.07
N GLN A 248 -15.40 -26.62 -0.89
CA GLN A 248 -14.00 -26.31 -0.63
C GLN A 248 -13.80 -24.81 -0.38
N HIS A 249 -13.14 -24.49 0.74
CA HIS A 249 -12.70 -23.14 1.03
C HIS A 249 -11.47 -22.75 0.20
N VAL A 250 -11.45 -21.50 -0.25
CA VAL A 250 -10.38 -20.92 -1.06
C VAL A 250 -9.46 -20.08 -0.15
N PRO A 251 -8.13 -20.28 -0.21
CA PRO A 251 -7.18 -19.44 0.51
C PRO A 251 -7.08 -18.07 -0.16
N LEU A 252 -7.81 -17.10 0.38
CA LEU A 252 -8.09 -15.81 -0.22
C LEU A 252 -6.82 -14.97 -0.35
N TYR A 253 -6.03 -14.82 0.72
CA TYR A 253 -4.84 -13.97 0.68
C TYR A 253 -3.80 -14.52 -0.29
N GLN A 254 -3.50 -15.82 -0.25
CA GLN A 254 -2.59 -16.45 -1.23
C GLN A 254 -3.04 -16.23 -2.67
N HIS A 255 -4.34 -16.41 -2.95
CA HIS A 255 -4.88 -16.21 -4.29
C HIS A 255 -4.83 -14.74 -4.73
N MET A 256 -5.15 -13.80 -3.83
CA MET A 256 -5.06 -12.36 -4.12
C MET A 256 -3.61 -11.90 -4.29
N LEU A 257 -2.68 -12.47 -3.52
CA LEU A 257 -1.25 -12.19 -3.68
C LEU A 257 -0.72 -12.69 -5.03
N GLY A 258 -1.03 -13.92 -5.42
CA GLY A 258 -0.66 -14.44 -6.73
C GLY A 258 -1.27 -13.63 -7.89
N TYR A 259 -2.54 -13.26 -7.78
CA TYR A 259 -3.21 -12.39 -8.75
C TYR A 259 -2.55 -11.02 -8.86
N ALA A 260 -2.29 -10.36 -7.72
CA ALA A 260 -1.64 -9.06 -7.67
C ALA A 260 -0.21 -9.12 -8.22
N MET A 261 0.56 -10.17 -7.90
CA MET A 261 1.90 -10.39 -8.44
C MET A 261 1.86 -10.44 -9.96
N LYS A 262 1.01 -11.29 -10.56
CA LYS A 262 0.86 -11.37 -12.02
C LYS A 262 0.45 -10.04 -12.64
N ALA A 263 -0.55 -9.38 -12.06
CA ALA A 263 -1.05 -8.11 -12.57
C ALA A 263 0.06 -7.04 -12.56
N VAL A 264 0.63 -6.77 -11.39
CA VAL A 264 1.63 -5.71 -11.22
C VAL A 264 2.87 -5.98 -12.05
N THR A 265 3.42 -7.20 -12.03
CA THR A 265 4.65 -7.49 -12.77
C THR A 265 4.44 -7.45 -14.28
N GLN A 266 3.31 -7.93 -14.83
CA GLN A 266 3.06 -7.78 -16.27
C GLN A 266 2.90 -6.30 -16.69
N MET A 267 2.27 -5.47 -15.86
CA MET A 267 2.07 -4.05 -16.14
C MET A 267 3.31 -3.19 -15.86
N ALA A 268 4.25 -3.68 -15.04
CA ALA A 268 5.49 -3.01 -14.72
C ALA A 268 6.67 -3.46 -15.59
N LEU A 269 6.75 -4.76 -15.89
CA LEU A 269 7.90 -5.46 -16.44
C LEU A 269 7.63 -6.16 -17.78
N GLY A 270 6.36 -6.33 -18.16
CA GLY A 270 5.95 -6.88 -19.46
C GLY A 270 5.72 -8.39 -19.46
N SER A 271 5.65 -8.95 -20.67
CA SER A 271 5.17 -10.30 -20.94
C SER A 271 6.05 -11.44 -20.43
N SER A 272 7.27 -11.16 -19.94
CA SER A 272 8.07 -12.18 -19.23
C SER A 272 7.36 -12.75 -18.01
N PHE A 273 6.43 -11.99 -17.42
CA PHE A 273 5.60 -12.41 -16.30
C PHE A 273 4.26 -13.04 -16.71
N GLU A 274 4.10 -13.42 -17.98
CA GLU A 274 3.12 -14.44 -18.38
C GLU A 274 3.57 -15.85 -17.94
N ASP A 275 4.87 -16.06 -17.72
CA ASP A 275 5.40 -17.30 -17.15
C ASP A 275 5.23 -17.32 -15.62
N ASP A 276 4.45 -18.28 -15.16
CA ASP A 276 4.16 -18.54 -13.76
C ASP A 276 5.41 -18.84 -12.92
N GLN A 277 6.48 -19.40 -13.51
CA GLN A 277 7.75 -19.63 -12.83
C GLN A 277 8.45 -18.31 -12.47
N GLU A 278 8.44 -17.33 -13.37
CA GLU A 278 9.03 -16.01 -13.14
C GLU A 278 8.25 -15.27 -12.05
N VAL A 279 6.92 -15.40 -12.04
CA VAL A 279 6.05 -14.83 -11.00
C VAL A 279 6.37 -15.45 -9.62
N ILE A 280 6.49 -16.78 -9.53
CA ILE A 280 6.83 -17.46 -8.26
C ILE A 280 8.19 -17.02 -7.75
N ARG A 281 9.20 -16.97 -8.63
CA ARG A 281 10.55 -16.54 -8.26
C ARG A 281 10.55 -15.11 -7.75
N PHE A 282 9.88 -14.20 -8.46
CA PHE A 282 9.72 -12.81 -8.03
C PHE A 282 9.01 -12.72 -6.69
N GLN A 283 7.91 -13.44 -6.51
CA GLN A 283 7.13 -13.47 -5.26
C GLN A 283 7.99 -13.93 -4.07
N LYS A 284 8.84 -14.95 -4.24
CA LYS A 284 9.73 -15.42 -3.17
C LYS A 284 10.70 -14.31 -2.71
N ASN A 285 11.37 -13.67 -3.65
CA ASN A 285 12.31 -12.59 -3.35
C ASN A 285 11.57 -11.37 -2.80
N HIS A 286 10.42 -11.02 -3.38
CA HIS A 286 9.54 -9.95 -2.90
C HIS A 286 9.15 -10.18 -1.45
N ASN A 287 8.66 -11.37 -1.09
CA ASN A 287 8.27 -11.68 0.29
C ASN A 287 9.44 -11.55 1.26
N THR A 288 10.64 -11.95 0.83
CA THR A 288 11.87 -11.81 1.64
C THR A 288 12.15 -10.34 1.91
N VAL A 289 12.15 -9.50 0.87
CA VAL A 289 12.36 -8.05 0.98
C VAL A 289 11.27 -7.39 1.83
N TRP A 290 10.00 -7.66 1.53
CA TRP A 290 8.87 -6.99 2.19
C TRP A 290 8.72 -7.36 3.66
N SER A 291 9.02 -8.62 4.03
CA SER A 291 8.98 -9.06 5.43
C SER A 291 9.99 -8.30 6.30
N GLU A 292 11.14 -7.94 5.75
CA GLU A 292 12.17 -7.18 6.45
C GLU A 292 11.84 -5.69 6.52
N ILE A 293 11.21 -5.12 5.47
CA ILE A 293 10.66 -3.75 5.47
C ILE A 293 9.64 -3.58 6.61
N GLY A 294 8.72 -4.54 6.77
CA GLY A 294 7.71 -4.52 7.83
C GLY A 294 8.30 -4.79 9.21
N LYS A 295 8.92 -5.96 9.40
CA LYS A 295 9.39 -6.42 10.71
C LYS A 295 10.80 -5.94 11.02
N GLY A 296 11.76 -6.31 10.18
CA GLY A 296 13.20 -6.19 10.45
C GLY A 296 13.70 -4.77 10.69
N PHE A 297 13.21 -3.80 9.91
CA PHE A 297 13.60 -2.39 10.05
C PHE A 297 12.83 -1.66 11.15
N LEU A 298 11.54 -1.94 11.32
CA LEU A 298 10.72 -1.25 12.32
C LEU A 298 11.06 -1.67 13.76
N ASP A 299 11.48 -2.93 13.98
CA ASP A 299 11.92 -3.42 15.30
C ASP A 299 13.45 -3.44 15.50
N GLY A 300 14.21 -3.06 14.47
CA GLY A 300 15.67 -3.06 14.46
C GLY A 300 16.30 -4.46 14.57
N SER A 301 15.55 -5.53 14.30
CA SER A 301 16.04 -6.91 14.39
C SER A 301 16.89 -7.34 13.20
N ILE A 302 16.80 -6.66 12.05
CA ILE A 302 17.62 -6.98 10.87
C ILE A 302 19.12 -6.81 11.14
N ASP A 303 19.51 -5.73 11.83
CA ASP A 303 20.90 -5.44 12.18
C ASP A 303 21.50 -6.43 13.19
N LYS A 304 20.66 -7.24 13.84
CA LYS A 304 21.08 -8.27 14.79
C LYS A 304 21.39 -9.62 14.12
N SER A 305 21.08 -9.78 12.83
CA SER A 305 21.26 -11.04 12.11
C SER A 305 21.95 -10.84 10.76
N THR A 306 23.23 -11.24 10.69
CA THR A 306 24.01 -11.25 9.45
C THR A 306 23.38 -12.14 8.37
N THR A 307 22.80 -13.27 8.75
CA THR A 307 22.12 -14.19 7.81
C THR A 307 20.88 -13.56 7.17
N ARG A 308 19.99 -12.96 7.98
CA ARG A 308 18.79 -12.29 7.46
C ARG A 308 19.15 -11.12 6.56
N LYS A 309 20.13 -10.31 6.99
CA LYS A 309 20.64 -9.19 6.19
C LYS A 309 21.20 -9.65 4.84
N LYS A 310 21.99 -10.73 4.82
CA LYS A 310 22.50 -11.30 3.57
C LYS A 310 21.37 -11.80 2.66
N GLN A 311 20.38 -12.51 3.21
CA GLN A 311 19.22 -12.98 2.44
C GLN A 311 18.41 -11.83 1.85
N TYR A 312 18.25 -10.74 2.60
CA TYR A 312 17.61 -9.51 2.14
C TYR A 312 18.38 -8.88 0.97
N GLU A 313 19.70 -8.70 1.12
CA GLU A 313 20.57 -8.11 0.09
C GLU A 313 20.59 -8.97 -1.19
N GLU A 314 20.68 -10.30 -1.06
CA GLU A 314 20.61 -11.24 -2.18
C GLU A 314 19.26 -11.17 -2.91
N ALA A 315 18.15 -11.21 -2.18
CA ALA A 315 16.81 -11.09 -2.75
C ALA A 315 16.62 -9.74 -3.48
N LEU A 316 17.10 -8.65 -2.88
CA LEU A 316 17.03 -7.31 -3.49
C LEU A 316 17.85 -7.26 -4.79
N MET A 317 19.09 -7.78 -4.78
CA MET A 317 19.93 -7.86 -5.97
C MET A 317 19.32 -8.69 -7.09
N GLU A 318 18.68 -9.82 -6.76
CA GLU A 318 17.97 -10.64 -7.74
C GLU A 318 16.81 -9.88 -8.37
N ILE A 319 15.98 -9.21 -7.58
CA ILE A 319 14.87 -8.39 -8.11
C ILE A 319 15.43 -7.28 -9.00
N GLU A 320 16.42 -6.51 -8.54
CA GLU A 320 17.02 -5.45 -9.34
C GLU A 320 17.58 -5.93 -10.68
N SER A 321 18.14 -7.15 -10.72
CA SER A 321 18.67 -7.73 -11.96
C SER A 321 17.58 -7.92 -13.02
N VAL A 322 16.36 -8.27 -12.59
CA VAL A 322 15.19 -8.39 -13.48
C VAL A 322 14.82 -7.03 -14.06
N PHE A 323 14.72 -6.00 -13.22
CA PHE A 323 14.42 -4.64 -13.69
C PHE A 323 15.49 -4.11 -14.64
N LYS A 324 16.78 -4.28 -14.31
CA LYS A 324 17.90 -3.86 -15.17
C LYS A 324 17.83 -4.55 -16.54
N LYS A 325 17.48 -5.83 -16.59
CA LYS A 325 17.28 -6.58 -17.84
C LYS A 325 16.16 -5.97 -18.67
N VAL A 326 14.99 -5.71 -18.08
CA VAL A 326 13.83 -5.13 -18.79
C VAL A 326 14.12 -3.70 -19.27
N ILE A 327 14.74 -2.86 -18.43
CA ILE A 327 15.16 -1.50 -18.81
C ILE A 327 16.07 -1.53 -20.03
N LYS A 328 17.08 -2.43 -20.04
CA LYS A 328 18.01 -2.59 -21.16
C LYS A 328 17.30 -3.09 -22.42
N GLU A 329 16.39 -4.05 -22.28
CA GLU A 329 15.64 -4.62 -23.41
C GLU A 329 14.73 -3.59 -24.06
N ARG A 330 14.08 -2.75 -23.26
CA ARG A 330 13.06 -1.82 -23.75
C ARG A 330 13.62 -0.48 -24.24
N ARG A 331 14.84 -0.11 -23.84
CA ARG A 331 15.48 1.13 -24.26
C ARG A 331 15.61 1.23 -25.78
N GLY A 332 15.07 2.31 -26.35
CA GLY A 332 15.15 2.60 -27.78
C GLY A 332 14.32 1.67 -28.66
N ARG A 333 13.41 0.89 -28.08
CA ARG A 333 12.51 -0.01 -28.81
C ARG A 333 11.06 0.37 -28.57
N ASN A 334 10.23 0.18 -29.58
CA ASN A 334 8.79 0.34 -29.47
C ASN A 334 8.13 -1.03 -29.41
N PHE A 335 7.26 -1.22 -28.43
CA PHE A 335 6.44 -2.43 -28.28
C PHE A 335 4.97 -2.03 -28.47
N SER A 336 4.15 -2.99 -28.88
CA SER A 336 2.69 -2.79 -28.98
C SER A 336 2.03 -2.56 -27.61
N GLN A 337 2.57 -3.20 -26.57
CA GLN A 337 2.12 -3.09 -25.19
C GLN A 337 2.98 -2.08 -24.43
N HIS A 338 2.36 -1.01 -23.95
CA HIS A 338 3.02 0.04 -23.16
C HIS A 338 2.97 -0.33 -21.67
N ILE A 339 4.13 -0.45 -21.03
CA ILE A 339 4.25 -0.78 -19.60
C ILE A 339 4.78 0.41 -18.80
N PHE A 340 4.79 0.30 -17.47
CA PHE A 340 5.23 1.38 -16.59
C PHE A 340 6.64 1.90 -16.92
N ILE A 341 7.60 0.99 -17.14
CA ILE A 341 9.00 1.31 -17.46
C ILE A 341 9.12 2.16 -18.74
N ASP A 342 8.26 1.97 -19.74
CA ASP A 342 8.34 2.74 -20.99
C ASP A 342 8.11 4.22 -20.76
N SER A 343 7.20 4.57 -19.86
CA SER A 343 6.94 5.96 -19.50
C SER A 343 8.14 6.58 -18.81
N LEU A 344 8.82 5.83 -17.94
CA LEU A 344 10.03 6.32 -17.26
C LEU A 344 11.19 6.48 -18.25
N LEU A 345 11.33 5.57 -19.22
CA LEU A 345 12.32 5.66 -20.31
C LEU A 345 12.09 6.85 -21.24
N GLN A 346 10.85 7.30 -21.41
CA GLN A 346 10.51 8.51 -22.17
C GLN A 346 10.79 9.81 -21.39
N GLY A 347 11.03 9.71 -20.08
CA GLY A 347 11.40 10.84 -19.23
C GLY A 347 12.89 11.14 -19.24
N ASN A 348 13.26 12.33 -18.76
CA ASN A 348 14.66 12.73 -18.55
C ASN A 348 15.19 12.17 -17.21
N LEU A 349 15.10 10.86 -17.02
CA LEU A 349 15.56 10.16 -15.81
C LEU A 349 16.83 9.36 -16.12
N ASN A 350 17.74 9.28 -15.15
CA ASN A 350 18.88 8.37 -15.25
C ASN A 350 18.49 6.92 -14.89
N ASP A 351 19.31 5.95 -15.29
CA ASP A 351 19.05 4.51 -15.10
C ASP A 351 18.77 4.13 -13.64
N LYS A 352 19.44 4.80 -12.69
CA LYS A 352 19.23 4.57 -11.26
C LYS A 352 17.83 5.05 -10.84
N GLN A 353 17.41 6.25 -11.24
CA GLN A 353 16.08 6.77 -10.94
C GLN A 353 14.96 5.88 -11.53
N ILE A 354 15.14 5.41 -12.77
CA ILE A 354 14.19 4.50 -13.43
C ILE A 354 14.09 3.18 -12.66
N LEU A 355 15.22 2.61 -12.25
CA LEU A 355 15.27 1.39 -11.44
C LEU A 355 14.55 1.59 -10.10
N GLU A 356 14.89 2.64 -9.35
CA GLU A 356 14.30 2.94 -8.04
C GLU A 356 12.78 3.10 -8.11
N ASP A 357 12.29 3.88 -9.09
CA ASP A 357 10.85 4.13 -9.24
C ASP A 357 10.10 2.86 -9.67
N SER A 358 10.70 2.06 -10.55
CA SER A 358 10.12 0.78 -10.98
C SER A 358 10.07 -0.25 -9.86
N MET A 359 11.10 -0.29 -9.02
CA MET A 359 11.18 -1.13 -7.82
C MET A 359 10.10 -0.76 -6.81
N ILE A 360 9.94 0.53 -6.50
CA ILE A 360 8.93 1.03 -5.56
C ILE A 360 7.53 0.68 -6.06
N PHE A 361 7.22 1.02 -7.32
CA PHE A 361 5.94 0.72 -7.94
C PHE A 361 5.59 -0.75 -7.80
N SER A 362 6.53 -1.63 -8.12
CA SER A 362 6.26 -3.07 -8.18
C SER A 362 6.18 -3.70 -6.79
N LEU A 363 7.11 -3.38 -5.89
CA LEU A 363 7.12 -3.93 -4.54
C LEU A 363 5.88 -3.49 -3.74
N ALA A 364 5.62 -2.18 -3.69
CA ALA A 364 4.47 -1.65 -2.96
C ALA A 364 3.15 -1.99 -3.67
N GLY A 365 3.11 -1.87 -5.00
CA GLY A 365 1.93 -2.17 -5.82
C GLY A 365 1.43 -3.59 -5.63
N CYS A 366 2.32 -4.59 -5.54
CA CYS A 366 1.94 -5.98 -5.29
C CYS A 366 1.19 -6.14 -3.96
N VAL A 367 1.74 -5.57 -2.87
CA VAL A 367 1.16 -5.74 -1.52
C VAL A 367 -0.11 -4.95 -1.35
N ILE A 368 -0.15 -3.72 -1.84
CA ILE A 368 -1.35 -2.86 -1.78
C ILE A 368 -2.48 -3.51 -2.57
N THR A 369 -2.21 -3.96 -3.79
CA THR A 369 -3.24 -4.60 -4.65
C THR A 369 -3.74 -5.90 -4.04
N ALA A 370 -2.84 -6.76 -3.53
CA ALA A 370 -3.21 -8.02 -2.89
C ALA A 370 -4.13 -7.80 -1.68
N ASN A 371 -3.75 -6.90 -0.77
CA ASN A 371 -4.52 -6.65 0.44
C ASN A 371 -5.82 -5.91 0.14
N LEU A 372 -5.84 -4.96 -0.81
CA LEU A 372 -7.09 -4.31 -1.24
C LEU A 372 -8.10 -5.35 -1.75
N CYS A 373 -7.67 -6.24 -2.65
CA CYS A 373 -8.54 -7.26 -3.20
C CYS A 373 -9.00 -8.26 -2.13
N MET A 374 -8.10 -8.68 -1.23
CA MET A 374 -8.42 -9.57 -0.13
C MET A 374 -9.47 -8.96 0.81
N TRP A 375 -9.24 -7.73 1.28
CA TRP A 375 -10.18 -7.06 2.17
C TRP A 375 -11.52 -6.77 1.48
N ALA A 376 -11.51 -6.39 0.20
CA ALA A 376 -12.74 -6.15 -0.55
C ALA A 376 -13.58 -7.44 -0.65
N VAL A 377 -12.97 -8.56 -1.03
CA VAL A 377 -13.65 -9.85 -1.08
C VAL A 377 -14.16 -10.25 0.31
N TYR A 378 -13.33 -10.13 1.35
CA TYR A 378 -13.72 -10.48 2.72
C TYR A 378 -14.88 -9.62 3.27
N PHE A 379 -14.89 -8.31 3.04
CA PHE A 379 -16.01 -7.48 3.47
C PHE A 379 -17.29 -7.79 2.69
N LEU A 380 -17.17 -8.20 1.42
CA LEU A 380 -18.30 -8.67 0.62
C LEU A 380 -18.85 -10.03 1.10
N THR A 381 -18.04 -10.90 1.71
CA THR A 381 -18.56 -12.14 2.31
C THR A 381 -19.37 -11.88 3.58
N THR A 382 -19.01 -10.84 4.33
CA THR A 382 -19.65 -10.49 5.61
C THR A 382 -20.75 -9.43 5.47
N SER A 383 -20.96 -8.89 4.27
CA SER A 383 -21.93 -7.83 3.97
C SER A 383 -22.79 -8.19 2.76
N GLU A 384 -23.75 -9.10 2.96
CA GLU A 384 -24.59 -9.65 1.88
C GLU A 384 -25.36 -8.56 1.09
N ASP A 385 -25.91 -7.57 1.78
CA ASP A 385 -26.64 -6.47 1.14
C ASP A 385 -25.75 -5.61 0.23
N VAL A 386 -24.51 -5.37 0.65
CA VAL A 386 -23.51 -4.68 -0.17
C VAL A 386 -23.16 -5.53 -1.39
N GLN A 387 -22.97 -6.83 -1.22
CA GLN A 387 -22.70 -7.74 -2.33
C GLN A 387 -23.85 -7.76 -3.35
N LYS A 388 -25.11 -7.78 -2.89
CA LYS A 388 -26.30 -7.71 -3.75
C LYS A 388 -26.39 -6.38 -4.50
N LYS A 389 -26.16 -5.26 -3.82
CA LYS A 389 -26.18 -3.92 -4.44
C LYS A 389 -25.07 -3.75 -5.47
N LEU A 390 -23.86 -4.25 -5.18
CA LEU A 390 -22.75 -4.28 -6.12
C LEU A 390 -23.08 -5.14 -7.35
N HIS A 391 -23.60 -6.36 -7.16
CA HIS A 391 -24.03 -7.20 -8.26
C HIS A 391 -25.06 -6.50 -9.17
N LYS A 392 -26.04 -5.81 -8.56
CA LYS A 392 -27.07 -5.07 -9.31
C LYS A 392 -26.48 -3.95 -10.17
N GLU A 393 -25.53 -3.17 -9.64
CA GLU A 393 -24.82 -2.17 -10.44
C GLU A 393 -24.06 -2.84 -11.60
N LEU A 394 -23.30 -3.90 -11.32
CA LEU A 394 -22.51 -4.60 -12.33
C LEU A 394 -23.39 -5.13 -13.46
N ASP A 395 -24.55 -5.71 -13.14
CA ASP A 395 -25.51 -6.17 -14.15
C ASP A 395 -26.12 -5.03 -14.97
N GLN A 396 -26.43 -3.90 -14.33
CA GLN A 396 -27.02 -2.74 -15.00
C GLN A 396 -26.03 -2.07 -15.98
N VAL A 397 -24.78 -1.88 -15.56
CA VAL A 397 -23.76 -1.16 -16.33
C VAL A 397 -23.10 -2.08 -17.37
N LEU A 398 -22.74 -3.30 -16.97
CA LEU A 398 -21.99 -4.23 -17.84
C LEU A 398 -22.91 -5.06 -18.72
N GLY A 399 -24.13 -5.37 -18.25
CA GLY A 399 -25.07 -6.26 -18.92
C GLY A 399 -24.51 -7.66 -19.10
N LYS A 400 -24.84 -8.30 -20.24
CA LYS A 400 -24.26 -9.59 -20.64
C LYS A 400 -22.96 -9.46 -21.44
N GLY A 401 -22.52 -8.24 -21.74
CA GLY A 401 -21.35 -7.97 -22.56
C GLY A 401 -20.01 -8.17 -21.83
N PRO A 402 -18.90 -8.04 -22.57
CA PRO A 402 -17.56 -8.05 -22.00
C PRO A 402 -17.36 -6.83 -21.09
N VAL A 403 -16.41 -6.96 -20.17
CA VAL A 403 -15.92 -5.85 -19.35
C VAL A 403 -15.04 -4.96 -20.24
N THR A 404 -15.38 -3.68 -20.36
CA THR A 404 -14.60 -2.69 -21.14
C THR A 404 -14.23 -1.51 -20.25
N GLN A 405 -13.18 -0.78 -20.64
CA GLN A 405 -12.67 0.33 -19.85
C GLN A 405 -13.73 1.42 -19.66
N GLU A 406 -14.47 1.76 -20.71
CA GLU A 406 -15.50 2.80 -20.70
C GLU A 406 -16.64 2.49 -19.74
N LYS A 407 -16.91 1.20 -19.52
CA LYS A 407 -17.94 0.76 -18.59
C LYS A 407 -17.44 0.65 -17.16
N ILE A 408 -16.16 0.32 -16.96
CA ILE A 408 -15.54 0.31 -15.63
C ILE A 408 -15.63 1.68 -14.97
N ASP A 409 -15.41 2.75 -15.75
CA ASP A 409 -15.49 4.13 -15.25
C ASP A 409 -16.90 4.55 -14.79
N GLN A 410 -17.94 3.76 -15.14
CA GLN A 410 -19.34 4.00 -14.74
C GLN A 410 -19.74 3.29 -13.44
N LEU A 411 -18.88 2.42 -12.88
CA LEU A 411 -19.17 1.63 -11.68
C LEU A 411 -18.96 2.43 -10.39
N ARG A 412 -19.88 3.34 -10.11
CA ARG A 412 -19.81 4.28 -8.96
C ARG A 412 -19.88 3.55 -7.63
N TYR A 413 -20.82 2.61 -7.47
CA TYR A 413 -20.99 1.83 -6.26
C TYR A 413 -19.79 0.92 -6.00
N CYS A 414 -19.24 0.29 -7.04
CA CYS A 414 -17.99 -0.46 -6.93
C CYS A 414 -16.85 0.43 -6.41
N ARG A 415 -16.74 1.67 -6.90
CA ARG A 415 -15.76 2.63 -6.39
C ARG A 415 -16.00 2.93 -4.89
N GLN A 416 -17.25 3.10 -4.47
CA GLN A 416 -17.60 3.31 -3.06
C GLN A 416 -17.24 2.10 -2.19
N VAL A 417 -17.49 0.87 -2.67
CA VAL A 417 -17.09 -0.38 -2.00
C VAL A 417 -15.58 -0.43 -1.78
N LEU A 418 -14.78 -0.05 -2.79
CA LEU A 418 -13.33 -0.04 -2.67
C LEU A 418 -12.83 1.09 -1.75
N CYS A 419 -13.42 2.28 -1.82
CA CYS A 419 -13.14 3.37 -0.88
C CYS A 419 -13.42 2.94 0.58
N GLU A 420 -14.56 2.27 0.82
CA GLU A 420 -14.92 1.75 2.13
C GLU A 420 -14.03 0.59 2.58
N THR A 421 -13.51 -0.18 1.64
CA THR A 421 -12.52 -1.23 1.91
C THR A 421 -11.24 -0.60 2.45
N VAL A 422 -10.70 0.43 1.78
CA VAL A 422 -9.50 1.16 2.23
C VAL A 422 -9.71 1.75 3.62
N ARG A 423 -10.86 2.37 3.86
CA ARG A 423 -11.20 2.99 5.15
C ARG A 423 -11.32 1.96 6.27
N THR A 424 -12.12 0.92 6.07
CA THR A 424 -12.45 -0.09 7.09
C THR A 424 -11.24 -0.96 7.44
N ALA A 425 -10.48 -1.39 6.42
CA ALA A 425 -9.24 -2.13 6.64
C ALA A 425 -8.10 -1.25 7.17
N LYS A 426 -8.22 0.09 7.10
CA LYS A 426 -7.09 1.01 7.31
C LYS A 426 -5.90 0.58 6.44
N LEU A 427 -6.14 0.41 5.14
CA LEU A 427 -5.24 -0.32 4.24
C LEU A 427 -3.78 0.14 4.35
N THR A 428 -3.54 1.44 4.46
CA THR A 428 -2.22 2.00 4.81
C THR A 428 -2.38 2.89 6.05
N PRO A 429 -2.12 2.37 7.26
CA PRO A 429 -2.50 3.05 8.50
C PRO A 429 -1.59 4.23 8.84
N ILE A 430 -0.45 4.37 8.16
CA ILE A 430 0.58 5.38 8.44
C ILE A 430 1.09 5.94 7.12
N ALA A 431 1.29 7.26 7.07
CA ALA A 431 2.08 7.92 6.04
C ALA A 431 3.13 8.82 6.68
N ALA A 432 4.28 9.00 6.02
CA ALA A 432 5.35 9.85 6.50
C ALA A 432 5.54 11.08 5.60
N ARG A 433 6.08 12.16 6.16
CA ARG A 433 6.64 13.32 5.45
C ARG A 433 7.87 13.82 6.17
N LEU A 434 8.80 14.39 5.41
CA LEU A 434 9.86 15.20 5.99
C LEU A 434 9.42 16.66 5.99
N GLN A 435 9.61 17.37 7.10
CA GLN A 435 9.31 18.78 7.17
C GLN A 435 10.44 19.59 6.51
N ASP A 436 10.18 20.15 5.33
CA ASP A 436 11.24 20.85 4.57
C ASP A 436 11.49 22.28 5.06
N LEU A 437 10.46 22.95 5.56
CA LEU A 437 10.52 24.29 6.15
C LEU A 437 9.82 24.28 7.51
N GLU A 438 10.29 25.11 8.46
CA GLU A 438 9.60 25.28 9.74
C GLU A 438 8.14 25.71 9.49
N GLY A 439 7.19 25.04 10.15
CA GLY A 439 5.77 25.25 9.91
C GLY A 439 4.96 25.14 11.19
N LYS A 440 3.74 25.65 11.18
CA LYS A 440 2.84 25.64 12.34
C LYS A 440 1.65 24.72 12.08
N VAL A 441 1.34 23.86 13.06
CA VAL A 441 0.13 23.04 13.11
C VAL A 441 -0.50 23.29 14.47
N ASP A 442 -1.73 23.78 14.48
CA ASP A 442 -2.42 24.24 15.67
C ASP A 442 -1.58 25.30 16.42
N GLN A 443 -1.40 25.19 17.75
CA GLN A 443 -0.43 26.01 18.49
C GLN A 443 1.04 25.57 18.34
N HIS A 444 1.34 24.49 17.62
CA HIS A 444 2.65 23.85 17.63
C HIS A 444 3.53 24.25 16.46
N ILE A 445 4.80 24.56 16.73
CA ILE A 445 5.81 24.77 15.69
C ILE A 445 6.51 23.45 15.41
N ILE A 446 6.53 23.02 14.15
CA ILE A 446 7.25 21.84 13.66
C ILE A 446 8.52 22.32 12.93
N PRO A 447 9.71 22.09 13.51
CA PRO A 447 10.98 22.49 12.91
C PRO A 447 11.27 21.78 11.59
N ARG A 448 12.08 22.42 10.74
CA ARG A 448 12.68 21.79 9.56
C ARG A 448 13.40 20.48 9.94
N GLU A 449 13.42 19.53 9.01
CA GLU A 449 14.02 18.18 9.12
C GLU A 449 13.31 17.23 10.11
N THR A 450 12.20 17.66 10.70
CA THR A 450 11.35 16.81 11.54
C THR A 450 10.63 15.76 10.70
N LEU A 451 10.64 14.49 11.14
CA LEU A 451 9.80 13.46 10.54
C LEU A 451 8.38 13.61 11.06
N VAL A 452 7.43 13.78 10.15
CA VAL A 452 6.01 13.92 10.48
C VAL A 452 5.26 12.67 10.03
N LEU A 453 4.61 11.99 10.96
CA LEU A 453 3.76 10.83 10.70
C LEU A 453 2.29 11.23 10.70
N TYR A 454 1.60 10.95 9.60
CA TYR A 454 0.16 10.99 9.55
C TYR A 454 -0.37 9.66 10.08
N ALA A 455 -1.04 9.69 11.22
CA ALA A 455 -1.67 8.53 11.83
C ALA A 455 -3.00 8.22 11.11
N LEU A 456 -2.93 7.88 9.82
CA LEU A 456 -4.10 7.71 8.95
C LEU A 456 -5.11 6.71 9.53
N GLY A 457 -4.64 5.61 10.14
CA GLY A 457 -5.52 4.64 10.77
C GLY A 457 -6.31 5.20 11.95
N VAL A 458 -5.73 6.13 12.73
CA VAL A 458 -6.41 6.87 13.79
C VAL A 458 -7.49 7.77 13.17
N VAL A 459 -7.12 8.51 12.13
CA VAL A 459 -8.03 9.44 11.43
C VAL A 459 -9.21 8.70 10.78
N LEU A 460 -8.99 7.52 10.20
CA LEU A 460 -10.03 6.68 9.58
C LEU A 460 -11.01 6.07 10.60
N GLN A 461 -10.68 6.12 11.89
CA GLN A 461 -11.51 5.65 13.00
C GLN A 461 -12.14 6.78 13.82
N ASP A 462 -11.82 8.04 13.50
CA ASP A 462 -12.40 9.20 14.16
C ASP A 462 -13.92 9.24 13.92
N ARG A 463 -14.70 9.12 14.99
CA ARG A 463 -16.17 9.09 14.94
C ARG A 463 -16.77 10.42 14.49
N CYS A 464 -16.02 11.53 14.65
CA CYS A 464 -16.45 12.84 14.18
C CYS A 464 -16.41 12.92 12.65
N ALA A 465 -15.41 12.30 12.02
CA ALA A 465 -15.28 12.26 10.56
C ALA A 465 -16.01 11.06 9.93
N TRP A 466 -16.12 9.95 10.65
CA TRP A 466 -16.66 8.67 10.15
C TRP A 466 -17.69 8.10 11.14
N PRO A 467 -18.98 8.45 11.00
CA PRO A 467 -20.03 7.87 11.82
C PRO A 467 -20.06 6.34 11.70
N SER A 468 -20.10 5.64 12.84
CA SER A 468 -20.00 4.17 12.93
C SER A 468 -18.76 3.61 12.19
N PRO A 469 -17.53 3.97 12.60
CA PRO A 469 -16.33 3.72 11.80
C PRO A 469 -15.98 2.24 11.63
N TYR A 470 -16.53 1.34 12.44
CA TYR A 470 -16.29 -0.10 12.34
C TYR A 470 -17.31 -0.82 11.45
N LYS A 471 -18.39 -0.15 11.02
CA LYS A 471 -19.36 -0.70 10.09
C LYS A 471 -18.82 -0.53 8.67
N PHE A 472 -18.80 -1.61 7.88
CA PHE A 472 -18.55 -1.56 6.46
C PHE A 472 -19.81 -1.05 5.74
N ASP A 473 -19.79 0.21 5.33
CA ASP A 473 -20.94 0.91 4.77
C ASP A 473 -20.54 1.79 3.57
N PRO A 474 -20.53 1.24 2.35
CA PRO A 474 -20.14 1.98 1.14
C PRO A 474 -21.02 3.19 0.83
N ASP A 475 -22.30 3.16 1.24
CA ASP A 475 -23.28 4.23 0.97
C ASP A 475 -22.85 5.56 1.63
N ARG A 476 -21.93 5.53 2.60
CA ARG A 476 -21.36 6.77 3.17
C ARG A 476 -20.68 7.66 2.13
N PHE A 477 -20.20 7.08 1.03
CA PHE A 477 -19.52 7.80 -0.04
C PHE A 477 -20.48 8.35 -1.09
N ASP A 478 -21.81 8.29 -0.85
CA ASP A 478 -22.77 9.17 -1.50
C ASP A 478 -22.65 10.61 -0.98
N ASP A 479 -22.12 10.80 0.23
CA ASP A 479 -21.81 12.12 0.79
C ASP A 479 -20.46 12.64 0.26
N GLU A 480 -20.49 13.82 -0.37
CA GLU A 480 -19.30 14.52 -0.84
C GLU A 480 -18.29 14.80 0.28
N SER A 481 -18.77 14.99 1.52
CA SER A 481 -17.90 15.24 2.67
C SER A 481 -17.00 14.04 2.98
N ALA A 482 -17.53 12.82 2.89
CA ALA A 482 -16.79 11.59 3.10
C ALA A 482 -15.73 11.39 2.00
N MET A 483 -16.11 11.65 0.74
CA MET A 483 -15.17 11.59 -0.39
C MET A 483 -14.07 12.66 -0.28
N LYS A 484 -14.41 13.87 0.16
CA LYS A 484 -13.44 14.95 0.40
C LYS A 484 -12.46 14.56 1.50
N ASN A 485 -12.94 14.02 2.61
CA ASN A 485 -12.10 13.53 3.70
C ASN A 485 -11.13 12.45 3.21
N LEU A 486 -11.64 11.47 2.46
CA LEU A 486 -10.82 10.41 1.87
C LEU A 486 -9.76 10.96 0.91
N SER A 487 -10.10 11.99 0.12
CA SER A 487 -9.17 12.65 -0.79
C SER A 487 -8.06 13.41 -0.07
N LEU A 488 -8.37 14.11 1.03
CA LEU A 488 -7.38 14.80 1.87
C LEU A 488 -6.35 13.84 2.47
N LEU A 489 -6.74 12.59 2.71
CA LEU A 489 -5.86 11.53 3.21
C LEU A 489 -5.02 10.86 2.12
N GLY A 490 -5.20 11.24 0.85
CA GLY A 490 -4.47 10.67 -0.29
C GLY A 490 -5.02 9.31 -0.77
N PHE A 491 -6.26 8.99 -0.39
CA PHE A 491 -6.93 7.74 -0.77
C PHE A 491 -7.90 7.89 -1.95
N SER A 492 -8.12 9.13 -2.41
CA SER A 492 -8.93 9.44 -3.58
C SER A 492 -8.55 10.77 -4.23
N GLY A 493 -8.96 11.00 -5.48
CA GLY A 493 -8.85 12.28 -6.17
C GLY A 493 -7.43 12.60 -6.66
N THR A 494 -7.08 13.88 -6.69
CA THR A 494 -5.81 14.37 -7.26
C THR A 494 -4.59 14.07 -6.38
N GLN A 495 -4.82 13.79 -5.08
CA GLN A 495 -3.78 13.39 -4.14
C GLN A 495 -3.71 11.86 -3.96
N GLU A 496 -4.50 11.10 -4.74
CA GLU A 496 -4.53 9.65 -4.68
C GLU A 496 -3.15 9.08 -5.00
N CYS A 497 -2.66 8.24 -4.08
CA CYS A 497 -1.42 7.49 -4.24
C CYS A 497 -1.44 6.71 -5.58
N PRO A 498 -0.39 6.80 -6.42
CA PRO A 498 -0.39 6.13 -7.74
C PRO A 498 -0.55 4.60 -7.66
N GLU A 499 0.08 3.94 -6.68
CA GLU A 499 -0.06 2.50 -6.45
C GLU A 499 -1.48 2.13 -6.04
N LEU A 500 -2.14 2.98 -5.24
CA LEU A 500 -3.52 2.77 -4.85
C LEU A 500 -4.48 2.97 -6.04
N ARG A 501 -4.19 3.93 -6.93
CA ARG A 501 -4.93 4.12 -8.18
C ARG A 501 -4.88 2.87 -9.06
N PHE A 502 -3.69 2.32 -9.21
CA PHE A 502 -3.49 1.04 -9.88
C PHE A 502 -4.30 -0.07 -9.23
N ALA A 503 -4.19 -0.20 -7.90
CA ALA A 503 -4.91 -1.21 -7.13
C ALA A 503 -6.44 -1.07 -7.28
N TYR A 504 -6.99 0.15 -7.29
CA TYR A 504 -8.41 0.38 -7.51
C TYR A 504 -8.87 -0.11 -8.88
N MET A 505 -8.13 0.20 -9.95
CA MET A 505 -8.48 -0.28 -11.29
C MET A 505 -8.46 -1.82 -11.35
N VAL A 506 -7.38 -2.43 -10.86
CA VAL A 506 -7.23 -3.89 -10.81
C VAL A 506 -8.36 -4.54 -9.99
N ALA A 507 -8.64 -4.01 -8.79
CA ALA A 507 -9.69 -4.52 -7.93
C ALA A 507 -11.09 -4.32 -8.55
N THR A 508 -11.33 -3.21 -9.24
CA THR A 508 -12.62 -2.94 -9.91
C THR A 508 -12.86 -3.97 -11.02
N VAL A 509 -11.84 -4.26 -11.85
CA VAL A 509 -11.91 -5.30 -12.87
C VAL A 509 -12.12 -6.67 -12.23
N LEU A 510 -11.36 -7.01 -11.19
CA LEU A 510 -11.50 -8.26 -10.46
C LEU A 510 -12.92 -8.46 -9.92
N LEU A 511 -13.44 -7.49 -9.16
CA LEU A 511 -14.78 -7.56 -8.57
C LEU A 511 -15.85 -7.63 -9.66
N SER A 512 -15.66 -6.92 -10.78
CA SER A 512 -16.59 -7.00 -11.91
C SER A 512 -16.69 -8.41 -12.48
N VAL A 513 -15.59 -9.17 -12.49
CA VAL A 513 -15.58 -10.55 -13.00
C VAL A 513 -16.11 -11.54 -11.95
N LEU A 514 -15.63 -11.43 -10.70
CA LEU A 514 -16.01 -12.36 -9.63
C LEU A 514 -17.47 -12.19 -9.19
N VAL A 515 -17.88 -10.97 -8.83
CA VAL A 515 -19.19 -10.75 -8.22
C VAL A 515 -20.32 -11.03 -9.21
N ARG A 516 -20.13 -10.78 -10.52
CA ARG A 516 -21.12 -11.14 -11.56
C ARG A 516 -21.37 -12.65 -11.68
N LYS A 517 -20.42 -13.48 -11.25
CA LYS A 517 -20.45 -14.94 -11.50
C LYS A 517 -20.51 -15.78 -10.23
N LEU A 518 -20.16 -15.20 -9.09
CA LEU A 518 -20.04 -15.90 -7.82
C LEU A 518 -20.81 -15.20 -6.70
N TYR A 519 -21.47 -16.00 -5.86
CA TYR A 519 -21.74 -15.63 -4.48
C TYR A 519 -20.48 -15.85 -3.66
N LEU A 520 -20.11 -14.85 -2.85
CA LEU A 520 -18.96 -14.93 -1.95
C LEU A 520 -19.51 -15.12 -0.54
N HIS A 521 -19.19 -16.25 0.09
CA HIS A 521 -19.73 -16.64 1.38
C HIS A 521 -18.65 -16.62 2.47
N PRO A 522 -19.01 -16.25 3.71
CA PRO A 522 -18.09 -16.32 4.82
C PRO A 522 -17.84 -17.79 5.18
N VAL A 523 -16.68 -18.08 5.78
CA VAL A 523 -16.40 -19.39 6.38
C VAL A 523 -16.87 -19.36 7.83
N GLU A 524 -17.68 -20.33 8.23
CA GLU A 524 -18.25 -20.41 9.57
C GLU A 524 -17.16 -20.45 10.64
N GLY A 525 -17.32 -19.63 11.69
CA GLY A 525 -16.37 -19.56 12.81
C GLY A 525 -15.05 -18.81 12.51
N GLN A 526 -14.81 -18.39 11.27
CA GLN A 526 -13.60 -17.63 10.94
C GLN A 526 -13.68 -16.19 11.46
N VAL A 527 -12.67 -15.79 12.23
CA VAL A 527 -12.45 -14.39 12.63
C VAL A 527 -11.08 -13.97 12.11
N ILE A 528 -11.03 -12.93 11.28
CA ILE A 528 -9.76 -12.43 10.76
C ILE A 528 -9.17 -11.41 11.74
N GLU A 529 -8.03 -11.77 12.33
CA GLU A 529 -7.21 -10.81 13.05
C GLU A 529 -6.39 -9.96 12.08
N THR A 530 -6.41 -8.65 12.31
CA THR A 530 -5.66 -7.68 11.52
C THR A 530 -4.22 -7.56 12.00
N LYS A 531 -3.29 -7.46 11.06
CA LYS A 531 -1.88 -7.12 11.27
C LYS A 531 -1.59 -5.76 10.65
N TYR A 532 -1.20 -4.79 11.47
CA TYR A 532 -0.89 -3.44 11.00
C TYR A 532 0.61 -3.27 10.76
N GLU A 533 1.00 -3.25 9.50
CA GLU A 533 2.36 -2.89 9.06
C GLU A 533 2.26 -1.65 8.15
N LEU A 534 3.14 -1.50 7.15
CA LEU A 534 2.99 -0.44 6.14
C LEU A 534 1.69 -0.59 5.34
N VAL A 535 1.30 -1.84 5.07
CA VAL A 535 0.03 -2.21 4.48
C VAL A 535 -0.65 -3.19 5.42
N THR A 536 -1.88 -2.90 5.77
CA THR A 536 -2.68 -3.73 6.67
C THR A 536 -3.06 -5.05 6.01
N SER A 537 -2.72 -6.15 6.66
CA SER A 537 -2.95 -7.52 6.20
C SER A 537 -3.65 -8.36 7.27
N SER A 538 -4.01 -9.60 6.95
CA SER A 538 -4.45 -10.58 7.94
C SER A 538 -3.24 -11.22 8.63
N LYS A 539 -3.36 -11.56 9.92
CA LYS A 539 -2.32 -12.32 10.63
C LYS A 539 -2.22 -13.76 10.12
N GLU A 540 -3.35 -14.33 9.76
CA GLU A 540 -3.49 -15.69 9.26
C GLU A 540 -4.11 -15.68 7.85
N GLU A 541 -4.13 -16.85 7.20
CA GLU A 541 -4.80 -17.00 5.92
C GLU A 541 -6.30 -16.70 6.06
N ALA A 542 -6.82 -15.89 5.15
CA ALA A 542 -8.24 -15.60 5.07
C ALA A 542 -8.89 -16.62 4.15
N TRP A 543 -10.02 -17.21 4.54
CA TRP A 543 -10.71 -18.19 3.72
C TRP A 543 -12.05 -17.66 3.22
N VAL A 544 -12.44 -18.06 2.02
CA VAL A 544 -13.74 -17.76 1.41
C VAL A 544 -14.36 -19.02 0.80
N THR A 545 -15.68 -19.16 0.89
CA THR A 545 -16.42 -20.17 0.13
C THR A 545 -17.12 -19.48 -1.04
N VAL A 546 -17.16 -20.10 -2.21
CA VAL A 546 -17.82 -19.52 -3.38
C VAL A 546 -18.82 -20.48 -3.98
N SER A 547 -19.94 -19.95 -4.47
CA SER A 547 -20.89 -20.69 -5.27
C SER A 547 -21.29 -19.90 -6.51
N LYS A 548 -21.73 -20.59 -7.56
CA LYS A 548 -22.06 -19.93 -8.84
C LYS A 548 -23.35 -19.11 -8.73
N ARG A 549 -23.40 -17.97 -9.42
CA ARG A 549 -24.64 -17.20 -9.68
C ARG A 549 -25.35 -17.75 -10.92
N ASN A 550 -26.67 -17.89 -10.82
CA ASN A 550 -27.53 -18.39 -11.89
C ASN A 550 -27.70 -17.39 -13.03
#